data_AF-S4RFK8-F1
#
_entry.id   AF-S4RFK8-F1
#
_cell.length_a   1.000
_cell.length_b   1.000
_cell.length_c   1.000
_cell.angle_alpha   90.00
_cell.angle_beta   90.00
_cell.angle_gamma   90.00
#
_symmetry.space_group_name_H-M   'P 1'
#
loop_
_entity.id
_entity.type
_entity.pdbx_description
1 polymer ?
#
loop_
_entity_poly.entity_id
_entity_poly.type
_entity_poly.pdbx_seq_one_letter_code
_entity_poly.pdbx_strand_id
1 'polypeptide(L)'
;AQVEIPNIQKQRKHLAKLVLDMDSARARWQQATKSGAPGTNLQTLAAKADSLREEMEEAINKVEMCKDQLATDLYNFMAKEGEYAKFFAAV
;
A
#
# COMPACT_ATOMS: atom_id res chain seq x y z
N ALA A 1 -17.43 0.05 17.46
CA ALA A 1 -16.92 -1.30 17.80
C ALA A 1 -17.23 -2.36 16.73
N GLN A 2 -18.50 -2.73 16.46
CA GLN A 2 -18.82 -3.93 15.66
C GLN A 2 -18.42 -3.87 14.16
N VAL A 3 -18.23 -2.67 13.59
CA VAL A 3 -17.87 -2.46 12.17
C VAL A 3 -16.35 -2.25 11.97
N GLU A 4 -15.64 -1.85 13.02
CA GLU A 4 -14.22 -1.46 12.93
C GLU A 4 -13.29 -2.67 12.85
N ILE A 5 -13.59 -3.75 13.59
CA ILE A 5 -12.81 -5.00 13.52
C ILE A 5 -12.86 -5.61 12.10
N PRO A 6 -14.04 -5.75 11.44
CA PRO A 6 -14.12 -6.16 10.04
C PRO A 6 -13.32 -5.27 9.07
N ASN A 7 -13.36 -3.95 9.27
CA ASN A 7 -12.64 -2.99 8.41
C ASN A 7 -11.12 -3.08 8.57
N ILE A 8 -10.61 -3.18 9.81
CA ILE A 8 -9.18 -3.40 10.09
C ILE A 8 -8.70 -4.70 9.44
N GLN A 9 -9.47 -5.79 9.58
CA GLN A 9 -9.12 -7.07 8.93
C GLN A 9 -9.13 -6.98 7.41
N LYS A 10 -10.12 -6.29 6.82
CA LYS A 10 -10.22 -6.04 5.38
C LYS A 10 -9.01 -5.25 4.88
N GLN A 11 -8.63 -4.18 5.59
CA GLN A 11 -7.49 -3.34 5.22
C GLN A 11 -6.16 -4.08 5.36
N ARG A 12 -5.96 -4.90 6.39
CA ARG A 12 -4.77 -5.75 6.51
C ARG A 12 -4.62 -6.70 5.31
N LYS A 13 -5.71 -7.34 4.88
CA LYS A 13 -5.71 -8.20 3.68
C LYS A 13 -5.44 -7.39 2.41
N HIS A 14 -6.03 -6.19 2.31
CA HIS A 14 -5.82 -5.30 1.17
C HIS A 14 -4.36 -4.83 1.07
N LEU A 15 -3.76 -4.43 2.19
CA LEU A 15 -2.37 -4.02 2.28
C LEU A 15 -1.42 -5.14 1.84
N ALA A 16 -1.67 -6.38 2.26
CA ALA A 16 -0.87 -7.53 1.81
C ALA A 16 -0.89 -7.69 0.28
N LYS A 17 -2.06 -7.50 -0.34
CA LYS A 17 -2.18 -7.54 -1.81
C LYS A 17 -1.42 -6.37 -2.46
N LEU A 18 -1.57 -5.16 -1.94
CA LEU A 18 -0.91 -3.97 -2.49
C LEU A 18 0.62 -4.07 -2.41
N VAL A 19 1.16 -4.66 -1.33
CA VAL A 19 2.60 -4.90 -1.20
C VAL A 19 3.09 -5.87 -2.28
N LEU A 20 2.36 -6.95 -2.54
CA LEU A 20 2.71 -7.88 -3.62
C LEU A 20 2.64 -7.22 -5.01
N ASP A 21 1.62 -6.40 -5.25
CA ASP A 21 1.47 -5.65 -6.49
C ASP A 21 2.63 -4.65 -6.68
N MET A 22 3.02 -3.93 -5.61
CA MET A 22 4.17 -3.02 -5.59
C MET A 22 5.49 -3.74 -5.83
N ASP A 23 5.74 -4.88 -5.18
CA ASP A 23 6.95 -5.68 -5.39
C ASP A 23 7.02 -6.19 -6.84
N SER A 24 5.89 -6.59 -7.42
CA SER A 24 5.78 -6.98 -8.82
C SER A 24 6.09 -5.82 -9.76
N ALA A 25 5.51 -4.63 -9.52
CA ALA A 25 5.78 -3.43 -10.32
C ALA A 25 7.27 -3.03 -10.24
N ARG A 26 7.84 -3.04 -9.04
CA ARG A 26 9.28 -2.79 -8.81
C ARG A 26 10.15 -3.79 -9.59
N ALA A 27 9.81 -5.08 -9.59
CA ALA A 27 10.56 -6.08 -10.34
C ALA A 27 10.51 -5.83 -11.85
N ARG A 28 9.34 -5.46 -12.40
CA ARG A 28 9.18 -5.10 -13.83
C ARG A 28 10.01 -3.88 -14.21
N TRP A 29 9.95 -2.82 -13.41
CA TRP A 29 10.76 -1.61 -13.64
C TRP A 29 12.27 -1.90 -13.58
N GLN A 30 12.72 -2.68 -12.60
CA GLN A 30 14.12 -3.09 -12.51
C GLN A 30 14.57 -3.95 -13.70
N GLN A 31 13.72 -4.83 -14.20
CA GLN A 31 14.03 -5.61 -15.38
C GLN A 31 14.18 -4.71 -16.62
N ALA A 32 13.24 -3.78 -16.82
CA ALA A 32 13.25 -2.86 -17.97
C ALA A 32 14.44 -1.90 -17.98
N THR A 33 14.92 -1.48 -16.81
CA THR A 33 16.11 -0.61 -16.69
C THR A 33 17.43 -1.37 -16.85
N LYS A 34 17.46 -2.68 -16.61
CA LYS A 34 18.65 -3.54 -16.79
C LYS A 34 18.73 -4.17 -18.18
N SER A 35 17.60 -4.35 -18.87
CA SER A 35 17.53 -5.00 -20.18
C SER A 35 17.74 -4.00 -21.32
N GLY A 36 18.99 -3.62 -21.60
CA GLY A 36 19.37 -2.98 -22.86
C GLY A 36 19.78 -4.03 -23.88
N ALA A 37 18.86 -4.48 -24.75
CA ALA A 37 19.19 -5.46 -25.79
C ALA A 37 19.78 -4.77 -27.04
N PRO A 38 20.90 -5.28 -27.61
CA PRO A 38 21.48 -4.71 -28.82
C PRO A 38 20.48 -4.78 -29.99
N GLY A 39 20.25 -3.64 -30.64
CA GLY A 39 19.29 -3.49 -31.75
C GLY A 39 17.92 -2.92 -31.35
N THR A 40 17.65 -2.68 -30.06
CA THR A 40 16.40 -2.04 -29.62
C THR A 40 16.52 -0.52 -29.68
N ASN A 41 15.48 0.16 -30.18
CA ASN A 41 15.45 1.62 -30.19
C ASN A 41 15.53 2.17 -28.75
N LEU A 42 16.61 2.93 -28.47
CA LEU A 42 16.90 3.49 -27.15
C LEU A 42 15.78 4.41 -26.65
N GLN A 43 15.10 5.11 -27.55
CA GLN A 43 13.99 6.00 -27.21
C GLN A 43 12.75 5.22 -26.74
N THR A 44 12.45 4.09 -27.38
CA THR A 44 11.35 3.20 -26.97
C THR A 44 11.64 2.51 -25.64
N LEU A 45 12.89 2.12 -25.40
CA LEU A 45 13.32 1.57 -24.11
C LEU A 45 13.18 2.60 -22.98
N ALA A 46 13.59 3.84 -23.23
CA ALA A 46 13.45 4.94 -22.26
C ALA A 46 11.98 5.20 -21.92
N ALA A 47 11.12 5.36 -22.93
CA ALA A 47 9.68 5.57 -22.71
C ALA A 47 9.02 4.42 -21.93
N LYS A 48 9.39 3.17 -22.22
CA LYS A 48 8.90 2.00 -21.48
C LYS A 48 9.39 1.99 -20.03
N ALA A 49 10.66 2.34 -19.80
CA ALA A 49 11.22 2.41 -18.46
C ALA A 49 10.57 3.52 -17.61
N ASP A 50 10.23 4.66 -18.23
CA ASP A 50 9.54 5.77 -17.57
C ASP A 50 8.09 5.41 -17.23
N SER A 51 7.34 4.81 -18.16
CA SER A 51 5.98 4.32 -17.88
C SER A 51 5.96 3.28 -16.75
N LEU A 52 6.90 2.34 -16.72
CA LEU A 52 7.02 1.37 -15.63
C LEU A 52 7.45 2.02 -14.30
N ARG A 53 8.17 3.14 -14.35
CA ARG A 53 8.50 3.92 -13.15
C ARG A 53 7.24 4.52 -12.56
N GLU A 54 6.42 5.17 -13.38
CA GLU A 54 5.15 5.77 -12.96
C GLU A 54 4.21 4.72 -12.33
N GLU A 55 4.08 3.54 -12.95
CA GLU A 55 3.30 2.42 -12.38
C GLU A 55 3.83 1.98 -11.01
N MET A 56 5.15 1.90 -10.85
CA MET A 56 5.77 1.56 -9.56
C MET A 56 5.49 2.63 -8.50
N GLU A 57 5.63 3.90 -8.85
CA GLU A 57 5.35 5.04 -7.97
C GLU A 57 3.87 5.06 -7.55
N GLU A 58 2.94 4.79 -8.48
CA GLU A 58 1.52 4.68 -8.17
C GLU A 58 1.23 3.51 -7.22
N ALA A 59 1.89 2.35 -7.42
CA ALA A 59 1.76 1.21 -6.52
C ALA A 59 2.29 1.50 -5.11
N ILE A 60 3.41 2.23 -5.00
CA ILE A 60 3.96 2.69 -3.71
C ILE A 60 2.97 3.64 -3.02
N ASN A 61 2.45 4.64 -3.74
CA ASN A 61 1.46 5.58 -3.20
C ASN A 61 0.22 4.85 -2.66
N LYS A 62 -0.29 3.83 -3.38
CA LYS A 62 -1.43 3.02 -2.91
C LYS A 62 -1.12 2.27 -1.62
N VAL A 63 0.08 1.72 -1.47
CA VAL A 63 0.52 1.06 -0.23
C VAL A 63 0.54 2.06 0.94
N GLU A 64 1.07 3.26 0.72
CA GLU A 64 1.13 4.32 1.73
C GLU A 64 -0.27 4.76 2.16
N MET A 65 -1.16 5.07 1.21
CA MET A 65 -2.55 5.41 1.49
C MET A 65 -3.28 4.31 2.30
N CYS A 66 -3.04 3.03 1.96
CA CYS A 66 -3.66 1.93 2.69
C CYS A 66 -3.13 1.80 4.12
N LYS A 67 -1.85 2.13 4.37
CA LYS A 67 -1.28 2.16 5.71
C LYS A 67 -1.88 3.30 6.54
N ASP A 68 -2.04 4.48 5.95
CA ASP A 68 -2.64 5.64 6.62
C ASP A 68 -4.10 5.37 6.99
N GLN A 69 -4.85 4.74 6.09
CA GLN A 69 -6.22 4.32 6.38
C GLN A 69 -6.26 3.27 7.49
N LEU A 70 -5.37 2.27 7.47
CA LEU A 70 -5.26 1.27 8.53
C LEU A 70 -4.92 1.90 9.89
N ALA A 71 -4.00 2.87 9.91
CA ALA A 71 -3.67 3.61 11.11
C ALA A 71 -4.91 4.38 11.63
N THR A 72 -5.62 5.06 10.73
CA THR A 72 -6.86 5.77 11.06
C THR A 72 -7.91 4.84 11.69
N ASP A 73 -8.13 3.68 11.10
CA ASP A 73 -9.09 2.69 11.60
C ASP A 73 -8.66 2.11 12.96
N LEU A 74 -7.36 1.89 13.17
CA LEU A 74 -6.81 1.46 14.46
C LEU A 74 -6.98 2.54 15.55
N TYR A 75 -6.70 3.81 15.23
CA TYR A 75 -6.90 4.91 16.17
C TYR A 75 -8.39 5.07 16.53
N ASN A 76 -9.28 4.98 15.54
CA ASN A 76 -10.73 5.03 15.77
C ASN A 76 -11.22 3.87 16.65
N PHE A 77 -10.67 2.66 16.45
CA PHE A 77 -10.97 1.50 17.27
C PHE A 77 -10.48 1.69 18.73
N MET A 78 -9.22 2.10 18.92
CA MET A 78 -8.64 2.35 20.24
C MET A 78 -9.32 3.51 20.99
N ALA A 79 -9.73 4.57 20.29
CA ALA A 79 -10.44 5.70 20.89
C ALA A 79 -11.78 5.28 21.51
N LYS A 80 -12.44 4.25 20.96
CA LYS A 80 -13.68 3.68 21.51
C LYS A 80 -13.45 2.71 22.66
N GLU A 81 -12.26 2.11 22.77
CA GLU A 81 -11.87 1.35 23.98
C GLU A 81 -11.61 2.28 25.17
N GLY A 82 -11.14 3.51 24.94
CA GLY A 82 -10.97 4.52 25.98
C GLY A 82 -12.27 4.97 26.67
N GLU A 83 -13.43 4.83 26.02
CA GLU A 83 -14.74 5.10 26.65
C GLU A 83 -15.17 3.99 27.62
N TYR A 84 -14.67 2.76 27.49
CA TYR A 84 -14.94 1.68 28.45
C TYR A 84 -14.14 1.82 29.76
N ALA A 85 -12.99 2.49 29.75
CA ALA A 85 -12.22 2.77 30.98
C ALA A 85 -12.95 3.73 31.93
N LYS A 86 -13.80 4.61 31.40
CA LYS A 86 -14.64 5.53 32.21
C LYS A 86 -15.75 4.79 32.98
N PHE A 87 -16.12 3.58 32.56
CA PHE A 87 -17.07 2.75 33.30
C PHE A 87 -16.44 2.05 34.52
N PHE A 88 -15.11 1.86 34.53
CA PHE A 88 -14.40 1.23 35.66
C PHE A 88 -13.78 2.25 36.64
N ALA A 89 -13.58 3.50 36.24
CA ALA A 89 -13.13 4.57 37.13
C ALA A 89 -14.27 5.20 37.99
N ALA A 90 -15.50 4.72 37.84
CA ALA A 90 -16.67 5.15 38.62
C ALA A 90 -17.11 4.12 39.69
N VAL A 91 -16.20 3.23 40.11
CA VAL A 91 -16.34 2.38 41.30
C VAL A 91 -15.34 2.83 42.36
#